data_AF-A0A7U6Y4T2-F1
#
_entry.id   AF-A0A7U6Y4T2-F1
#
_cell.length_a   1.000
_cell.length_b   1.000
_cell.length_c   1.000
_cell.angle_alpha   90.00
_cell.angle_beta   90.00
_cell.angle_gamma   90.00
#
_symmetry.space_group_name_H-M   'P 1'
#
loop_
_entity.id
_entity.type
_entity.pdbx_description
1 polymer ?
#
loop_
_entity_poly.entity_id
_entity_poly.type
_entity_poly.pdbx_seq_one_letter_code
_entity_poly.pdbx_strand_id
1 'polypeptide(L)'
;MSASRNKFIPLMLLAFLATPANRAWAEAAETVSENKETDVIIPEPVQEIGGVSGARRDIGGVQSQELLPVSQETVGTLDESHGGLSIDMWKGTSREVVETFLPQLPSAPGARTPYDLQRRFLLTSAEVPQGLPGLGEKDTASLLIRRVERLYAMAAWDDARRMLALIPEKLRAESLIRYDVEALFLAHDDQQACERAKPHLGAGDDRFWTKAAVVCALIEEDKAHASMALDMMREEKIADPFFTAQVEATLGIKIKKFPPLEDPGAIHLVLLRVAKKPLPDGMADKLTAPSLQKGIASWPEFNAESQMAAARKAEAAGAVSSDELRRLYDAAEFSEKELSGDEKEIMKQKGERRAALLYRLAKRQDSVEARAERIAKNLGGAGSGNGLLAAMRLHAPLVEEIPPGSTMAWFAPSAVRILLAAGKEDKAKEWVPFAKPQGEVQNKAGEALLLPILRLMDAVPALEQAHLENWRDAGKDMPPGRAALLFGLLEALGDPVPSQLWLTESSAKAEAANIPPAIWHGLKQAAENKSSGQAALYALLALDAAGPGGASPIVVPEVVRALKAGGLDKDARALALEAAIAAGI
;
A
#
# COMPACT_ATOMS: atom_id res chain seq x y z
N MET A 1 46.08 -4.42 52.39
CA MET A 1 47.42 -3.79 52.51
C MET A 1 47.99 -3.57 51.12
N SER A 2 48.35 -2.32 50.79
CA SER A 2 49.25 -1.82 49.73
C SER A 2 48.99 -2.26 48.28
N ALA A 3 48.47 -1.44 47.36
CA ALA A 3 48.95 -0.17 46.78
C ALA A 3 50.10 -0.29 45.74
N SER A 4 49.76 0.14 44.51
CA SER A 4 50.51 1.01 43.57
C SER A 4 51.80 0.53 42.88
N ARG A 5 51.79 0.59 41.53
CA ARG A 5 52.78 1.23 40.62
C ARG A 5 52.25 1.13 39.16
N ASN A 6 51.68 2.17 38.56
CA ASN A 6 52.30 3.31 37.88
C ASN A 6 53.35 2.94 36.80
N LYS A 7 53.04 3.21 35.51
CA LYS A 7 54.01 3.70 34.50
C LYS A 7 53.31 4.34 33.29
N PHE A 8 53.83 5.51 32.95
CA PHE A 8 53.47 6.47 31.90
C PHE A 8 53.92 6.04 30.48
N ILE A 9 53.09 6.39 29.49
CA ILE A 9 53.29 7.10 28.18
C ILE A 9 54.69 7.03 27.50
N PRO A 10 54.72 6.78 26.17
CA PRO A 10 55.14 7.85 25.26
C PRO A 10 54.14 8.15 24.13
N LEU A 11 54.18 9.43 23.76
CA LEU A 11 53.42 10.17 22.76
C LEU A 11 53.97 9.90 21.35
N MET A 12 53.12 9.67 20.34
CA MET A 12 53.38 10.20 19.00
C MET A 12 52.09 10.36 18.19
N LEU A 13 51.94 11.57 17.64
CA LEU A 13 50.86 12.08 16.80
C LEU A 13 50.67 11.25 15.53
N LEU A 14 49.41 11.11 15.08
CA LEU A 14 49.06 11.19 13.66
C LEU A 14 47.61 11.66 13.49
N ALA A 15 47.46 12.59 12.55
CA ALA A 15 46.38 13.54 12.41
C ALA A 15 45.14 12.98 11.70
N PHE A 16 44.00 13.55 12.06
CA PHE A 16 42.69 13.43 11.41
C PHE A 16 42.70 14.05 10.01
N LEU A 17 42.11 13.35 9.04
CA LEU A 17 41.60 13.92 7.79
C LEU A 17 40.10 13.62 7.69
N ALA A 18 39.28 14.63 7.93
CA ALA A 18 37.87 14.68 7.55
C ALA A 18 37.74 15.54 6.29
N THR A 19 37.05 15.03 5.28
CA THR A 19 36.80 15.70 4.00
C THR A 19 35.65 16.73 4.09
N PRO A 20 35.69 17.86 3.37
CA PRO A 20 34.71 18.94 3.49
C PRO A 20 33.72 18.96 2.32
N ALA A 21 32.42 18.93 2.61
CA ALA A 21 31.36 19.28 1.68
C ALA A 21 30.25 20.02 2.43
N ASN A 22 30.49 21.31 2.73
CA ASN A 22 29.46 22.26 3.17
C ASN A 22 30.06 23.68 3.22
N ARG A 23 30.34 24.27 2.05
CA ARG A 23 30.55 25.72 1.87
C ARG A 23 30.22 26.09 0.43
N ALA A 24 28.95 26.32 0.15
CA ALA A 24 28.51 26.84 -1.15
C ALA A 24 27.21 27.65 -1.03
N TRP A 25 27.02 28.45 0.04
CA TRP A 25 25.84 29.32 0.20
C TRP A 25 26.15 30.64 0.94
N ALA A 26 27.40 31.13 0.92
CA ALA A 26 27.80 32.31 1.71
C ALA A 26 28.71 33.34 1.00
N GLU A 27 28.88 33.27 -0.32
CA GLU A 27 29.78 34.18 -1.07
C GLU A 27 29.10 34.82 -2.30
N ALA A 28 27.86 35.29 -2.13
CA ALA A 28 27.17 36.09 -3.16
C ALA A 28 26.58 37.40 -2.60
N ALA A 29 27.13 37.89 -1.50
CA ALA A 29 26.86 39.22 -0.99
C ALA A 29 28.18 40.00 -0.92
N GLU A 30 28.17 41.20 -1.51
CA GLU A 30 29.21 42.25 -1.46
C GLU A 30 30.31 42.23 -2.54
N THR A 31 30.02 42.92 -3.66
CA THR A 31 30.82 44.03 -4.24
C THR A 31 30.07 44.59 -5.48
N VAL A 32 29.29 45.68 -5.33
CA VAL A 32 29.58 47.07 -5.76
C VAL A 32 29.52 47.22 -7.30
N SER A 33 28.39 47.66 -7.89
CA SER A 33 27.94 49.05 -8.15
C SER A 33 28.63 49.75 -9.34
N GLU A 34 27.87 50.08 -10.39
CA GLU A 34 27.75 51.46 -10.92
C GLU A 34 26.56 51.64 -11.90
N ASN A 35 25.97 52.85 -11.84
CA ASN A 35 24.65 53.30 -12.27
C ASN A 35 24.42 53.48 -13.79
N LYS A 36 23.13 53.52 -14.19
CA LYS A 36 22.57 54.70 -14.90
C LYS A 36 21.05 54.87 -14.72
N GLU A 37 20.68 56.13 -14.54
CA GLU A 37 19.39 56.75 -14.18
C GLU A 37 18.24 56.50 -15.16
N THR A 38 16.99 56.52 -14.64
CA THR A 38 15.97 57.53 -15.03
C THR A 38 14.84 57.62 -14.00
N ASP A 39 14.72 58.81 -13.42
CA ASP A 39 13.61 59.55 -12.79
C ASP A 39 12.24 58.87 -12.50
N VAL A 40 11.86 58.93 -11.22
CA VAL A 40 10.44 58.96 -10.80
C VAL A 40 10.21 60.23 -9.97
N ILE A 41 9.32 61.08 -10.47
CA ILE A 41 8.90 62.36 -9.88
C ILE A 41 7.95 62.08 -8.70
N ILE A 42 8.24 62.67 -7.54
CA ILE A 42 7.35 62.72 -6.37
C ILE A 42 6.73 64.12 -6.30
N PRO A 43 5.40 64.29 -6.18
CA PRO A 43 4.83 65.54 -5.72
C PRO A 43 4.41 65.49 -4.24
N GLU A 44 4.73 66.59 -3.55
CA GLU A 44 4.38 66.97 -2.18
C GLU A 44 2.86 67.22 -1.96
N PRO A 45 2.40 67.30 -0.69
CA PRO A 45 0.97 67.43 -0.35
C PRO A 45 0.54 68.91 -0.24
N VAL A 46 -0.64 69.26 -0.76
CA VAL A 46 -1.24 70.59 -0.54
C VAL A 46 -2.77 70.53 -0.27
N GLN A 47 -3.10 70.93 0.95
CA GLN A 47 -4.25 71.70 1.51
C GLN A 47 -5.73 71.46 1.09
N GLU A 48 -6.59 71.36 2.11
CA GLU A 48 -8.04 71.69 2.12
C GLU A 48 -8.25 73.15 1.64
N ILE A 49 -9.37 73.62 1.04
CA ILE A 49 -10.79 73.59 1.44
C ILE A 49 -11.68 74.03 0.25
N GLY A 50 -12.89 73.46 0.10
CA GLY A 50 -14.12 74.21 -0.25
C GLY A 50 -14.65 74.25 -1.71
N GLY A 51 -15.76 73.55 -1.95
CA GLY A 51 -16.93 74.12 -2.66
C GLY A 51 -17.32 73.60 -4.07
N VAL A 52 -18.60 73.21 -4.19
CA VAL A 52 -19.50 73.21 -5.37
C VAL A 52 -19.66 71.92 -6.20
N SER A 53 -20.72 71.17 -5.86
CA SER A 53 -21.77 70.58 -6.73
C SER A 53 -21.50 70.44 -8.24
N GLY A 54 -21.48 69.20 -8.76
CA GLY A 54 -21.66 68.93 -10.19
C GLY A 54 -21.47 67.46 -10.62
N ALA A 55 -22.60 66.78 -10.83
CA ALA A 55 -22.84 65.46 -11.45
C ALA A 55 -21.74 64.74 -12.30
N ARG A 56 -21.58 63.44 -11.97
CA ARG A 56 -21.50 62.25 -12.87
C ARG A 56 -20.17 61.91 -13.56
N ARG A 57 -19.53 60.83 -13.09
CA ARG A 57 -19.25 59.56 -13.82
C ARG A 57 -18.40 58.64 -12.93
N ASP A 58 -19.01 57.60 -12.41
CA ASP A 58 -18.34 56.53 -11.67
C ASP A 58 -17.74 55.56 -12.71
N ILE A 59 -16.41 55.50 -12.79
CA ILE A 59 -15.68 54.54 -13.63
C ILE A 59 -14.87 53.65 -12.69
N GLY A 60 -15.25 52.37 -12.65
CA GLY A 60 -14.34 51.28 -12.35
C GLY A 60 -13.97 51.08 -10.88
N GLY A 61 -14.92 50.62 -10.07
CA GLY A 61 -14.57 49.86 -8.88
C GLY A 61 -13.86 48.57 -9.29
N VAL A 62 -12.61 48.40 -8.87
CA VAL A 62 -11.93 47.10 -8.88
C VAL A 62 -12.77 46.17 -8.02
N GLN A 63 -13.55 45.29 -8.66
CA GLN A 63 -14.18 44.18 -7.96
C GLN A 63 -13.05 43.21 -7.58
N SER A 64 -12.59 43.29 -6.34
CA SER A 64 -11.91 42.15 -5.72
C SER A 64 -12.95 41.04 -5.64
N GLN A 65 -12.94 40.11 -6.61
CA GLN A 65 -13.57 38.82 -6.42
C GLN A 65 -12.93 38.23 -5.17
N GLU A 66 -13.71 38.09 -4.10
CA GLU A 66 -13.32 37.27 -2.96
C GLU A 66 -12.94 35.90 -3.54
N LEU A 67 -11.68 35.52 -3.38
CA LEU A 67 -11.23 34.17 -3.68
C LEU A 67 -12.08 33.25 -2.80
N LEU A 68 -12.98 32.50 -3.42
CA LEU A 68 -13.74 31.46 -2.73
C LEU A 68 -12.73 30.59 -1.97
N PRO A 69 -12.95 30.29 -0.68
CA PRO A 69 -12.03 29.46 0.08
C PRO A 69 -11.83 28.14 -0.66
N VAL A 70 -10.58 27.83 -0.99
CA VAL A 70 -10.20 26.57 -1.63
C VAL A 70 -10.77 25.44 -0.78
N SER A 71 -11.62 24.60 -1.38
CA SER A 71 -12.24 23.49 -0.67
C SER A 71 -11.17 22.55 -0.12
N GLN A 72 -11.27 22.18 1.15
CA GLN A 72 -10.39 21.20 1.78
C GLN A 72 -10.45 19.82 1.09
N GLU A 73 -11.49 19.56 0.30
CA GLU A 73 -11.63 18.32 -0.47
C GLU A 73 -10.64 18.21 -1.63
N THR A 74 -10.04 19.34 -2.06
CA THR A 74 -9.01 19.37 -3.10
C THR A 74 -7.64 18.93 -2.59
N VAL A 75 -7.44 18.92 -1.25
CA VAL A 75 -6.15 18.63 -0.62
C VAL A 75 -5.63 17.26 -1.05
N GLY A 76 -4.35 17.22 -1.42
CA GLY A 76 -3.62 16.01 -1.77
C GLY A 76 -2.12 16.23 -1.59
N THR A 77 -1.35 15.15 -1.54
CA THR A 77 0.12 15.20 -1.44
C THR A 77 0.80 14.84 -2.76
N LEU A 78 0.03 14.42 -3.76
CA LEU A 78 0.52 14.09 -5.10
C LEU A 78 -0.18 14.94 -6.14
N ASP A 79 0.56 15.32 -7.17
CA ASP A 79 0.08 15.87 -8.43
C ASP A 79 0.55 14.98 -9.59
N GLU A 80 0.14 15.29 -10.81
CA GLU A 80 0.48 14.52 -12.01
C GLU A 80 2.00 14.36 -12.23
N SER A 81 2.80 15.37 -11.86
CA SER A 81 4.26 15.33 -12.00
C SER A 81 4.95 14.47 -10.93
N HIS A 82 4.28 14.26 -9.79
CA HIS A 82 4.76 13.47 -8.66
C HIS A 82 4.02 12.12 -8.52
N GLY A 83 3.39 11.63 -9.60
CA GLY A 83 2.76 10.30 -9.65
C GLY A 83 1.27 10.25 -9.26
N GLY A 84 0.68 11.39 -8.91
CA GLY A 84 -0.77 11.54 -8.82
C GLY A 84 -1.45 11.39 -10.19
N LEU A 85 -2.78 11.34 -10.17
CA LEU A 85 -3.60 11.48 -11.37
C LEU A 85 -3.68 12.97 -11.76
N SER A 86 -4.30 13.25 -12.91
CA SER A 86 -4.50 14.63 -13.35
C SER A 86 -5.42 15.41 -12.41
N ILE A 87 -5.20 16.73 -12.30
CA ILE A 87 -6.05 17.65 -11.53
C ILE A 87 -7.53 17.57 -11.97
N ASP A 88 -7.76 17.29 -13.26
CA ASP A 88 -9.05 17.15 -13.92
C ASP A 88 -9.62 15.71 -13.87
N MET A 89 -9.11 14.82 -13.00
CA MET A 89 -9.53 13.40 -12.98
C MET A 89 -11.04 13.19 -12.83
N TRP A 90 -11.75 14.17 -12.26
CA TRP A 90 -13.20 14.16 -12.06
C TRP A 90 -14.00 14.88 -13.14
N LYS A 91 -13.36 15.35 -14.22
CA LYS A 91 -14.04 16.00 -15.34
C LYS A 91 -15.12 15.10 -15.92
N GLY A 92 -16.36 15.61 -15.98
CA GLY A 92 -17.53 14.86 -16.42
C GLY A 92 -18.05 13.81 -15.43
N THR A 93 -17.54 13.79 -14.19
CA THR A 93 -18.00 12.90 -13.12
C THR A 93 -18.86 13.68 -12.13
N SER A 94 -20.05 13.16 -11.82
CA SER A 94 -20.91 13.73 -10.79
C SER A 94 -20.40 13.41 -9.39
N ARG A 95 -20.65 14.31 -8.44
CA ARG A 95 -20.31 14.11 -7.03
C ARG A 95 -20.97 12.88 -6.42
N GLU A 96 -22.21 12.60 -6.80
CA GLU A 96 -22.98 11.42 -6.37
C GLU A 96 -22.27 10.09 -6.69
N VAL A 97 -21.67 9.99 -7.88
CA VAL A 97 -20.88 8.81 -8.27
C VAL A 97 -19.70 8.63 -7.30
N VAL A 98 -18.96 9.70 -7.02
CA VAL A 98 -17.78 9.63 -6.16
C VAL A 98 -18.18 9.31 -4.71
N GLU A 99 -19.22 9.97 -4.18
CA GLU A 99 -19.71 9.71 -2.82
C GLU A 99 -20.25 8.30 -2.63
N THR A 100 -20.84 7.72 -3.68
CA THR A 100 -21.35 6.35 -3.64
C THR A 100 -20.21 5.33 -3.59
N PHE A 101 -19.20 5.49 -4.46
CA PHE A 101 -18.24 4.44 -4.75
C PHE A 101 -16.89 4.59 -4.03
N LEU A 102 -16.46 5.81 -3.71
CA LEU A 102 -15.22 6.04 -2.96
C LEU A 102 -15.17 5.30 -1.60
N PRO A 103 -16.23 5.28 -0.77
CA PRO A 103 -16.21 4.55 0.49
C PRO A 103 -16.15 3.02 0.31
N GLN A 104 -16.52 2.51 -0.87
CA GLN A 104 -16.55 1.09 -1.18
C GLN A 104 -15.19 0.56 -1.62
N LEU A 105 -14.19 1.42 -1.84
CA LEU A 105 -12.85 0.98 -2.23
C LEU A 105 -12.30 -0.05 -1.23
N PRO A 106 -11.69 -1.15 -1.69
CA PRO A 106 -11.22 -2.21 -0.82
C PRO A 106 -10.19 -1.69 0.18
N SER A 107 -10.30 -2.11 1.44
CA SER A 107 -9.25 -1.84 2.43
C SER A 107 -7.96 -2.59 2.12
N ALA A 108 -8.05 -3.73 1.42
CA ALA A 108 -6.92 -4.55 1.00
C ALA A 108 -6.95 -4.76 -0.53
N PRO A 109 -6.54 -3.79 -1.36
CA PRO A 109 -6.41 -4.00 -2.80
C PRO A 109 -5.44 -5.17 -3.02
N GLY A 110 -5.93 -6.33 -3.47
CA GLY A 110 -5.31 -7.64 -3.26
C GLY A 110 -3.95 -7.92 -3.93
N ALA A 111 -3.23 -6.90 -4.42
CA ALA A 111 -1.90 -7.01 -5.01
C ALA A 111 -1.17 -5.65 -5.01
N ARG A 112 0.09 -5.58 -5.47
CA ARG A 112 0.90 -4.34 -5.38
C ARG A 112 0.44 -3.26 -6.34
N THR A 113 0.07 -3.61 -7.57
CA THR A 113 -0.35 -2.62 -8.57
C THR A 113 -1.66 -1.94 -8.17
N PRO A 114 -2.74 -2.65 -7.79
CA PRO A 114 -3.95 -2.02 -7.28
C PRO A 114 -3.72 -1.21 -6.01
N TYR A 115 -2.84 -1.67 -5.10
CA TYR A 115 -2.51 -0.92 -3.89
C TYR A 115 -1.87 0.43 -4.22
N ASP A 116 -0.86 0.44 -5.09
CA ASP A 116 -0.19 1.67 -5.51
C ASP A 116 -1.15 2.61 -6.27
N LEU A 117 -1.95 2.09 -7.20
CA LEU A 117 -2.97 2.87 -7.91
C LEU A 117 -3.97 3.49 -6.93
N GLN A 118 -4.51 2.71 -5.97
CA GLN A 118 -5.45 3.23 -4.97
C GLN A 118 -4.80 4.29 -4.09
N ARG A 119 -3.56 4.07 -3.63
CA ARG A 119 -2.80 5.04 -2.85
C ARG A 119 -2.64 6.34 -3.62
N ARG A 120 -2.18 6.30 -4.88
CA ARG A 120 -1.97 7.50 -5.71
C ARG A 120 -3.30 8.22 -6.01
N PHE A 121 -4.34 7.46 -6.33
CA PHE A 121 -5.70 7.97 -6.51
C PHE A 121 -6.20 8.71 -5.26
N LEU A 122 -6.06 8.14 -4.07
CA LEU A 122 -6.50 8.75 -2.81
C LEU A 122 -5.65 9.95 -2.38
N LEU A 123 -4.41 10.08 -2.84
CA LEU A 123 -3.50 11.17 -2.49
C LEU A 123 -3.43 12.29 -3.53
N THR A 124 -4.07 12.12 -4.69
CA THR A 124 -4.06 13.11 -5.78
C THR A 124 -4.76 14.40 -5.34
N SER A 125 -4.11 15.53 -5.52
CA SER A 125 -4.74 16.85 -5.47
C SER A 125 -5.58 17.01 -6.74
N ALA A 126 -6.88 17.21 -6.60
CA ALA A 126 -7.83 17.22 -7.71
C ALA A 126 -8.91 18.29 -7.50
N GLU A 127 -9.49 18.81 -8.58
CA GLU A 127 -10.72 19.59 -8.50
C GLU A 127 -11.86 18.74 -7.92
N VAL A 128 -12.77 19.35 -7.17
CA VAL A 128 -13.92 18.63 -6.60
C VAL A 128 -14.86 18.19 -7.72
N PRO A 129 -15.42 16.96 -7.69
CA PRO A 129 -16.40 16.50 -8.67
C PRO A 129 -17.60 17.45 -8.82
N GLN A 130 -18.21 17.44 -10.00
CA GLN A 130 -19.30 18.35 -10.32
C GLN A 130 -20.57 18.01 -9.52
N GLY A 131 -21.14 19.00 -8.85
CA GLY A 131 -22.37 18.88 -8.07
C GLY A 131 -22.26 19.52 -6.69
N LEU A 132 -23.41 19.74 -6.05
CA LEU A 132 -23.44 20.17 -4.65
C LEU A 132 -23.17 18.98 -3.74
N PRO A 133 -22.63 19.21 -2.53
CA PRO A 133 -22.53 18.15 -1.56
C PRO A 133 -23.86 17.49 -1.24
N GLY A 134 -23.85 16.15 -1.09
CA GLY A 134 -25.04 15.42 -0.66
C GLY A 134 -25.56 15.93 0.68
N LEU A 135 -26.87 15.84 0.92
CA LEU A 135 -27.55 16.29 2.15
C LEU A 135 -27.25 15.42 3.40
N GLY A 136 -26.20 14.59 3.37
CA GLY A 136 -25.79 13.75 4.50
C GLY A 136 -25.27 14.58 5.68
N GLU A 137 -25.13 13.96 6.85
CA GLU A 137 -24.42 14.57 7.99
C GLU A 137 -23.07 15.10 7.50
N LYS A 138 -22.70 16.33 7.91
CA LYS A 138 -21.55 17.10 7.36
C LYS A 138 -20.24 16.28 7.22
N ASP A 139 -20.04 15.29 8.08
CA ASP A 139 -18.86 14.41 8.08
C ASP A 139 -18.95 13.26 7.05
N THR A 140 -20.15 12.75 6.77
CA THR A 140 -20.35 11.57 5.90
C THR A 140 -20.24 11.88 4.40
N ALA A 141 -20.52 13.13 4.02
CA ALA A 141 -20.46 13.65 2.65
C ALA A 141 -19.10 14.28 2.28
N SER A 142 -18.16 14.34 3.23
CA SER A 142 -16.83 14.91 3.01
C SER A 142 -15.94 13.93 2.24
N LEU A 143 -15.56 14.28 1.01
CA LEU A 143 -14.67 13.45 0.19
C LEU A 143 -13.29 13.31 0.83
N LEU A 144 -12.82 14.36 1.52
CA LEU A 144 -11.58 14.32 2.27
C LEU A 144 -11.62 13.27 3.39
N ILE A 145 -12.69 13.24 4.19
CA ILE A 145 -12.84 12.25 5.28
C ILE A 145 -12.80 10.84 4.70
N ARG A 146 -13.52 10.59 3.58
CA ARG A 146 -13.51 9.27 2.91
C ARG A 146 -12.12 8.90 2.39
N ARG A 147 -11.37 9.84 1.83
CA ARG A 147 -10.00 9.58 1.36
C ARG A 147 -9.06 9.21 2.51
N VAL A 148 -9.09 9.97 3.60
CA VAL A 148 -8.30 9.69 4.81
C VAL A 148 -8.67 8.33 5.41
N GLU A 149 -9.97 8.05 5.50
CA GLU A 149 -10.50 6.80 6.02
C GLU A 149 -10.04 5.59 5.19
N ARG A 150 -10.10 5.67 3.86
CA ARG A 150 -9.58 4.62 2.97
C ARG A 150 -8.06 4.45 3.07
N LEU A 151 -7.29 5.54 3.15
CA LEU A 151 -5.83 5.49 3.36
C LEU A 151 -5.49 4.81 4.70
N TYR A 152 -6.22 5.15 5.76
CA TYR A 152 -6.09 4.51 7.06
C TYR A 152 -6.41 3.02 6.98
N ALA A 153 -7.54 2.65 6.37
CA ALA A 153 -7.98 1.25 6.24
C ALA A 153 -6.96 0.37 5.51
N MET A 154 -6.29 0.91 4.48
CA MET A 154 -5.23 0.22 3.74
C MET A 154 -3.83 0.33 4.38
N ALA A 155 -3.77 0.75 5.64
CA ALA A 155 -2.54 0.92 6.43
C ALA A 155 -1.52 1.94 5.87
N ALA A 156 -1.97 2.83 4.98
CA ALA A 156 -1.18 3.96 4.46
C ALA A 156 -1.22 5.13 5.45
N TRP A 157 -0.91 4.85 6.73
CA TRP A 157 -1.03 5.79 7.85
C TRP A 157 -0.18 7.04 7.66
N ASP A 158 1.06 6.87 7.23
CA ASP A 158 1.97 7.99 7.02
C ASP A 158 1.47 8.91 5.90
N ASP A 159 0.86 8.34 4.87
CA ASP A 159 0.24 9.11 3.78
C ASP A 159 -1.00 9.87 4.26
N ALA A 160 -1.89 9.20 5.01
CA ALA A 160 -3.04 9.83 5.62
C ALA A 160 -2.62 11.00 6.53
N ARG A 161 -1.61 10.78 7.39
CA ARG A 161 -1.06 11.80 8.29
C ARG A 161 -0.41 12.96 7.56
N ARG A 162 0.39 12.69 6.52
CA ARG A 162 0.97 13.75 5.67
C ARG A 162 -0.12 14.58 4.99
N MET A 163 -1.20 13.94 4.51
CA MET A 163 -2.32 14.65 3.92
C MET A 163 -3.07 15.51 4.95
N LEU A 164 -3.30 14.99 6.16
CA LEU A 164 -3.91 15.74 7.26
C LEU A 164 -3.07 16.93 7.73
N ALA A 165 -1.73 16.82 7.68
CA ALA A 165 -0.81 17.89 8.06
C ALA A 165 -0.95 19.15 7.19
N LEU A 166 -1.48 19.03 5.97
CA LEU A 166 -1.78 20.16 5.08
C LEU A 166 -2.98 21.00 5.55
N ILE A 167 -3.77 20.48 6.48
CA ILE A 167 -4.98 21.12 6.99
C ILE A 167 -4.67 21.67 8.38
N PRO A 168 -4.90 22.96 8.65
CA PRO A 168 -4.76 23.52 9.99
C PRO A 168 -5.61 22.74 11.00
N GLU A 169 -5.03 22.36 12.13
CA GLU A 169 -5.65 21.48 13.12
C GLU A 169 -7.04 21.97 13.57
N LYS A 170 -7.18 23.28 13.80
CA LYS A 170 -8.45 23.94 14.16
C LYS A 170 -9.58 23.80 13.12
N LEU A 171 -9.26 23.41 11.89
CA LEU A 171 -10.22 23.24 10.79
C LEU A 171 -10.51 21.76 10.48
N ARG A 172 -9.89 20.82 11.22
CA ARG A 172 -10.11 19.39 11.00
C ARG A 172 -11.39 18.95 11.70
N ALA A 173 -12.21 18.18 10.99
CA ALA A 173 -13.32 17.46 11.60
C ALA A 173 -12.81 16.46 12.65
N GLU A 174 -13.60 16.19 13.67
CA GLU A 174 -13.26 15.28 14.76
C GLU A 174 -12.92 13.87 14.24
N SER A 175 -13.65 13.39 13.25
CA SER A 175 -13.41 12.12 12.56
C SER A 175 -12.00 12.03 11.96
N LEU A 176 -11.47 13.13 11.40
CA LEU A 176 -10.08 13.17 10.90
C LEU A 176 -9.06 13.09 12.03
N ILE A 177 -9.33 13.74 13.17
CA ILE A 177 -8.47 13.70 14.35
C ILE A 177 -8.43 12.27 14.91
N ARG A 178 -9.58 11.59 14.96
CA ARG A 178 -9.66 10.19 15.36
C ARG A 178 -8.80 9.28 14.49
N TYR A 179 -8.86 9.38 13.16
CA TYR A 179 -7.99 8.58 12.29
C TYR A 179 -6.50 8.84 12.51
N ASP A 180 -6.12 10.08 12.82
CA ASP A 180 -4.74 10.43 13.15
C ASP A 180 -4.29 9.78 14.48
N VAL A 181 -5.13 9.85 15.52
CA VAL A 181 -4.86 9.22 16.83
C VAL A 181 -4.77 7.70 16.69
N GLU A 182 -5.69 7.06 15.98
CA GLU A 182 -5.64 5.61 15.74
C GLU A 182 -4.38 5.22 14.95
N ALA A 183 -3.99 6.01 13.93
CA ALA A 183 -2.77 5.79 13.17
C ALA A 183 -1.51 5.90 14.05
N LEU A 184 -1.43 6.90 14.94
CA LEU A 184 -0.34 7.07 15.90
C LEU A 184 -0.22 5.88 16.84
N PHE A 185 -1.34 5.45 17.42
CA PHE A 185 -1.38 4.26 18.27
C PHE A 185 -0.91 3.00 17.54
N LEU A 186 -1.38 2.78 16.30
CA LEU A 186 -0.98 1.63 15.48
C LEU A 186 0.50 1.69 15.07
N ALA A 187 1.04 2.89 14.88
CA ALA A 187 2.46 3.14 14.63
C ALA A 187 3.35 3.08 15.89
N HIS A 188 2.79 2.69 17.05
CA HIS A 188 3.50 2.62 18.33
C HIS A 188 4.02 4.00 18.83
N ASP A 189 3.37 5.09 18.41
CA ASP A 189 3.65 6.46 18.85
C ASP A 189 2.61 6.93 19.88
N ASP A 190 2.63 6.24 21.03
CA ASP A 190 1.66 6.41 22.11
C ASP A 190 1.64 7.82 22.69
N GLN A 191 2.83 8.43 22.81
CA GLN A 191 2.96 9.76 23.36
C GLN A 191 2.26 10.79 22.48
N GLN A 192 2.52 10.79 21.18
CA GLN A 192 1.83 11.70 20.27
C GLN A 192 0.34 11.38 20.16
N ALA A 193 -0.05 10.09 20.22
CA ALA A 193 -1.45 9.68 20.19
C ALA A 193 -2.22 10.30 21.37
N CYS A 194 -1.69 10.18 22.59
CA CYS A 194 -2.33 10.69 23.79
C CYS A 194 -2.32 12.22 23.86
N GLU A 195 -1.23 12.88 23.46
CA GLU A 195 -1.20 14.35 23.35
C GLU A 195 -2.24 14.86 22.34
N ARG A 196 -2.40 14.20 21.19
CA ARG A 196 -3.41 14.58 20.20
C ARG A 196 -4.84 14.29 20.66
N ALA A 197 -5.04 13.21 21.41
CA ALA A 197 -6.35 12.85 21.95
C ALA A 197 -6.79 13.78 23.09
N LYS A 198 -5.85 14.38 23.83
CA LYS A 198 -6.07 15.17 25.05
C LYS A 198 -7.21 16.19 24.99
N PRO A 199 -7.38 17.01 23.93
CA PRO A 199 -8.48 17.97 23.84
C PRO A 199 -9.86 17.33 23.75
N HIS A 200 -9.93 16.05 23.39
CA HIS A 200 -11.15 15.27 23.19
C HIS A 200 -11.43 14.31 24.35
N LEU A 201 -10.47 14.11 25.27
CA LEU A 201 -10.66 13.24 26.44
C LEU A 201 -11.69 13.87 27.38
N GLY A 202 -12.91 13.33 27.40
CA GLY A 202 -14.05 13.86 28.17
C GLY A 202 -14.99 14.79 27.39
N ALA A 203 -14.79 14.96 26.08
CA ALA A 203 -15.68 15.72 25.21
C ALA A 203 -16.74 14.80 24.56
N GLY A 204 -17.90 14.64 25.22
CA GLY A 204 -19.13 14.11 24.62
C GLY A 204 -19.27 12.57 24.54
N ASP A 205 -20.46 12.12 24.13
CA ASP A 205 -20.95 10.72 24.08
C ASP A 205 -20.18 9.77 23.12
N ASP A 206 -19.00 10.16 22.61
CA ASP A 206 -18.26 9.37 21.65
C ASP A 206 -17.44 8.26 22.33
N ARG A 207 -17.79 7.01 21.97
CA ARG A 207 -17.25 5.78 22.56
C ARG A 207 -15.75 5.62 22.37
N PHE A 208 -15.16 6.23 21.34
CA PHE A 208 -13.73 6.12 21.07
C PHE A 208 -12.94 6.97 22.06
N TRP A 209 -13.32 8.22 22.29
CA TRP A 209 -12.58 9.11 23.20
C TRP A 209 -12.62 8.64 24.64
N THR A 210 -13.74 8.11 25.13
CA THR A 210 -13.82 7.52 26.47
C THR A 210 -12.85 6.33 26.63
N LYS A 211 -12.74 5.46 25.62
CA LYS A 211 -11.76 4.36 25.64
C LYS A 211 -10.32 4.86 25.50
N ALA A 212 -10.08 5.88 24.68
CA ALA A 212 -8.77 6.50 24.53
C ALA A 212 -8.29 7.12 25.84
N ALA A 213 -9.19 7.74 26.63
CA ALA A 213 -8.87 8.27 27.95
C ALA A 213 -8.36 7.17 28.89
N VAL A 214 -9.04 6.02 28.92
CA VAL A 214 -8.61 4.85 29.72
C VAL A 214 -7.24 4.37 29.28
N VAL A 215 -7.03 4.17 27.97
CA VAL A 215 -5.77 3.67 27.42
C VAL A 215 -4.62 4.65 27.69
N CYS A 216 -4.82 5.95 27.52
CA CYS A 216 -3.81 6.96 27.81
C CYS A 216 -3.44 7.00 29.30
N ALA A 217 -4.41 6.91 30.20
CA ALA A 217 -4.12 6.80 31.63
C ALA A 217 -3.32 5.52 31.97
N LEU A 218 -3.59 4.39 31.29
CA LEU A 218 -2.81 3.17 31.47
C LEU A 218 -1.38 3.29 30.91
N ILE A 219 -1.19 3.97 29.78
CA ILE A 219 0.13 4.28 29.21
C ILE A 219 0.96 5.16 30.16
N GLU A 220 0.31 6.13 30.80
CA GLU A 220 0.91 7.00 31.82
C GLU A 220 1.10 6.30 33.19
N GLU A 221 0.74 5.02 33.29
CA GLU A 221 0.70 4.23 34.53
C GLU A 221 -0.19 4.82 35.64
N ASP A 222 -1.10 5.73 35.30
CA ASP A 222 -2.05 6.36 36.21
C ASP A 222 -3.31 5.50 36.39
N LYS A 223 -3.19 4.53 37.30
CA LYS A 223 -4.28 3.61 37.62
C LYS A 223 -5.52 4.30 38.20
N ALA A 224 -5.35 5.43 38.89
CA ALA A 224 -6.47 6.15 39.49
C ALA A 224 -7.33 6.81 38.40
N HIS A 225 -6.69 7.52 37.46
CA HIS A 225 -7.38 8.09 36.30
C HIS A 225 -7.96 7.00 35.39
N ALA A 226 -7.25 5.89 35.18
CA ALA A 226 -7.76 4.77 34.40
C ALA A 226 -9.03 4.14 35.03
N SER A 227 -9.05 3.98 36.35
CA SER A 227 -10.24 3.51 37.08
C SER A 227 -11.41 4.49 36.95
N MET A 228 -11.14 5.79 37.11
CA MET A 228 -12.16 6.83 37.00
C MET A 228 -12.76 6.91 35.59
N ALA A 229 -11.92 6.87 34.54
CA ALA A 229 -12.37 6.86 33.16
C ALA A 229 -13.17 5.58 32.83
N LEU A 230 -12.81 4.44 33.42
CA LEU A 230 -13.58 3.20 33.28
C LEU A 230 -14.96 3.30 33.97
N ASP A 231 -15.04 3.94 35.13
CA ASP A 231 -16.32 4.21 35.81
C ASP A 231 -17.21 5.13 34.97
N MET A 232 -16.65 6.19 34.39
CA MET A 232 -17.36 7.07 33.46
C MET A 232 -17.90 6.30 32.24
N MET A 233 -17.11 5.39 31.66
CA MET A 233 -17.55 4.52 30.57
C MET A 233 -18.79 3.68 30.95
N ARG A 234 -18.88 3.22 32.22
CA ARG A 234 -20.05 2.49 32.74
C ARG A 234 -21.26 3.40 32.93
N GLU A 235 -21.05 4.62 33.42
CA GLU A 235 -22.10 5.64 33.59
C GLU A 235 -22.73 6.04 32.25
N GLU A 236 -21.89 6.21 31.21
CA GLU A 236 -22.30 6.47 29.83
C GLU A 236 -22.91 5.23 29.14
N LYS A 237 -22.95 4.07 29.83
CA LYS A 237 -23.47 2.79 29.33
C LYS A 237 -22.79 2.33 28.04
N ILE A 238 -21.50 2.63 27.90
CA ILE A 238 -20.69 2.16 26.77
C ILE A 238 -20.34 0.69 27.02
N ALA A 239 -21.07 -0.21 26.35
CA ALA A 239 -20.87 -1.64 26.48
C ALA A 239 -19.64 -2.12 25.69
N ASP A 240 -18.61 -2.57 26.40
CA ASP A 240 -17.52 -3.38 25.84
C ASP A 240 -16.97 -4.31 26.93
N PRO A 241 -17.52 -5.54 27.03
CA PRO A 241 -17.15 -6.47 28.09
C PRO A 241 -15.68 -6.88 28.05
N PHE A 242 -15.11 -7.07 26.85
CA PHE A 242 -13.71 -7.44 26.72
C PHE A 242 -12.80 -6.31 27.19
N PHE A 243 -13.03 -5.09 26.68
CA PHE A 243 -12.24 -3.92 27.04
C PHE A 243 -12.30 -3.68 28.55
N THR A 244 -13.51 -3.73 29.12
CA THR A 244 -13.73 -3.54 30.57
C THR A 244 -12.97 -4.58 31.38
N ALA A 245 -13.14 -5.88 31.07
CA ALA A 245 -12.45 -6.96 31.77
C ALA A 245 -10.92 -6.84 31.65
N GLN A 246 -10.42 -6.40 30.49
CA GLN A 246 -8.99 -6.24 30.26
C GLN A 246 -8.40 -5.04 31.02
N VAL A 247 -9.13 -3.92 31.13
CA VAL A 247 -8.73 -2.79 31.98
C VAL A 247 -8.74 -3.21 33.44
N GLU A 248 -9.82 -3.83 33.93
CA GLU A 248 -9.93 -4.36 35.30
C GLU A 248 -8.77 -5.30 35.67
N ALA A 249 -8.43 -6.23 34.76
CA ALA A 249 -7.30 -7.13 34.94
C ALA A 249 -5.96 -6.37 35.04
N THR A 250 -5.81 -5.30 34.26
CA THR A 250 -4.62 -4.43 34.27
C THR A 250 -4.52 -3.62 35.57
N LEU A 251 -5.67 -3.24 36.13
CA LEU A 251 -5.79 -2.59 37.45
C LEU A 251 -5.63 -3.57 38.63
N GLY A 252 -5.44 -4.87 38.37
CA GLY A 252 -5.17 -5.89 39.39
C GLY A 252 -6.40 -6.68 39.86
N ILE A 253 -7.56 -6.48 39.22
CA ILE A 253 -8.77 -7.24 39.51
C ILE A 253 -8.66 -8.63 38.86
N LYS A 254 -8.93 -9.68 39.64
CA LYS A 254 -8.85 -11.06 39.14
C LYS A 254 -10.05 -11.40 38.25
N ILE A 255 -9.82 -11.51 36.96
CA ILE A 255 -10.81 -11.97 35.98
C ILE A 255 -10.75 -13.49 35.83
N LYS A 256 -11.85 -14.18 36.12
CA LYS A 256 -11.92 -15.66 36.03
C LYS A 256 -12.00 -16.17 34.60
N LYS A 257 -12.76 -15.48 33.77
CA LYS A 257 -12.99 -15.81 32.36
C LYS A 257 -13.12 -14.51 31.59
N PHE A 258 -12.25 -14.33 30.60
CA PHE A 258 -12.34 -13.19 29.71
C PHE A 258 -13.51 -13.37 28.73
N PRO A 259 -14.29 -12.31 28.48
CA PRO A 259 -15.19 -12.25 27.32
C PRO A 259 -14.42 -12.44 26.01
N PRO A 260 -15.08 -12.87 24.92
CA PRO A 260 -14.43 -12.93 23.61
C PRO A 260 -14.09 -11.52 23.11
N LEU A 261 -12.97 -11.42 22.38
CA LEU A 261 -12.63 -10.22 21.61
C LEU A 261 -13.34 -10.30 20.26
N GLU A 262 -14.44 -9.57 20.11
CA GLU A 262 -15.25 -9.51 18.89
C GLU A 262 -14.95 -8.21 18.15
N ASP A 263 -14.68 -8.31 16.84
CA ASP A 263 -14.40 -7.18 15.93
C ASP A 263 -13.47 -6.09 16.51
N PRO A 264 -12.22 -6.45 16.90
CA PRO A 264 -11.34 -5.50 17.56
C PRO A 264 -10.92 -4.37 16.62
N GLY A 265 -11.22 -3.12 16.99
CA GLY A 265 -10.56 -1.92 16.46
C GLY A 265 -9.17 -1.65 17.08
N ALA A 266 -8.50 -0.60 16.60
CA ALA A 266 -7.14 -0.21 17.02
C ALA A 266 -6.97 -0.13 18.54
N ILE A 267 -7.91 0.50 19.24
CA ILE A 267 -7.84 0.72 20.69
C ILE A 267 -7.80 -0.59 21.51
N HIS A 268 -8.41 -1.67 21.01
CA HIS A 268 -8.36 -2.98 21.69
C HIS A 268 -6.98 -3.61 21.57
N LEU A 269 -6.34 -3.46 20.41
CA LEU A 269 -4.98 -3.96 20.19
C LEU A 269 -3.98 -3.18 21.04
N VAL A 270 -4.14 -1.86 21.11
CA VAL A 270 -3.32 -1.00 21.99
C VAL A 270 -3.51 -1.40 23.45
N LEU A 271 -4.75 -1.59 23.92
CA LEU A 271 -5.00 -2.05 25.29
C LEU A 271 -4.30 -3.38 25.59
N LEU A 272 -4.37 -4.36 24.68
CA LEU A 272 -3.66 -5.63 24.84
C LEU A 272 -2.14 -5.43 24.93
N ARG A 273 -1.57 -4.60 24.04
CA ARG A 273 -0.14 -4.26 24.05
C ARG A 273 0.28 -3.60 25.36
N VAL A 274 -0.42 -2.54 25.78
CA VAL A 274 -0.16 -1.80 27.03
C VAL A 274 -0.30 -2.72 28.25
N ALA A 275 -1.30 -3.60 28.24
CA ALA A 275 -1.49 -4.61 29.29
C ALA A 275 -0.50 -5.79 29.23
N LYS A 276 0.41 -5.79 28.25
CA LYS A 276 1.38 -6.87 27.97
C LYS A 276 0.71 -8.24 27.90
N LYS A 277 -0.45 -8.29 27.24
CA LYS A 277 -1.22 -9.52 27.01
C LYS A 277 -1.05 -9.99 25.58
N PRO A 278 -0.93 -11.32 25.37
CA PRO A 278 -0.87 -11.85 24.02
C PRO A 278 -2.19 -11.61 23.30
N LEU A 279 -2.12 -11.54 21.97
CA LEU A 279 -3.30 -11.63 21.14
C LEU A 279 -3.94 -13.02 21.32
N PRO A 280 -5.27 -13.14 21.44
CA PRO A 280 -5.92 -14.44 21.51
C PRO A 280 -5.56 -15.35 20.32
N ASP A 281 -5.42 -16.65 20.56
CA ASP A 281 -5.01 -17.62 19.53
C ASP A 281 -5.91 -17.56 18.29
N GLY A 282 -5.27 -17.53 17.11
CA GLY A 282 -5.95 -17.46 15.81
C GLY A 282 -6.63 -16.12 15.51
N MET A 283 -6.52 -15.11 16.38
CA MET A 283 -7.12 -13.78 16.13
C MET A 283 -6.42 -13.05 14.97
N ALA A 284 -5.09 -13.17 14.86
CA ALA A 284 -4.33 -12.62 13.73
C ALA A 284 -4.85 -13.20 12.39
N ASP A 285 -5.27 -14.47 12.39
CA ASP A 285 -5.86 -15.14 11.23
C ASP A 285 -7.31 -14.74 10.95
N LYS A 286 -8.04 -14.20 11.93
CA LYS A 286 -9.41 -13.71 11.74
C LYS A 286 -9.47 -12.25 11.32
N LEU A 287 -8.50 -11.44 11.76
CA LEU A 287 -8.46 -10.03 11.41
C LEU A 287 -8.18 -9.85 9.91
N THR A 288 -9.02 -9.04 9.27
CA THR A 288 -8.95 -8.74 7.83
C THR A 288 -8.49 -7.32 7.54
N ALA A 289 -8.61 -6.39 8.50
CA ALA A 289 -8.21 -5.00 8.34
C ALA A 289 -6.67 -4.86 8.22
N PRO A 290 -6.12 -4.39 7.08
CA PRO A 290 -4.68 -4.26 6.89
C PRO A 290 -4.00 -3.33 7.87
N SER A 291 -4.68 -2.25 8.31
CA SER A 291 -4.18 -1.38 9.37
C SER A 291 -3.86 -2.18 10.64
N LEU A 292 -4.84 -2.90 11.16
CA LEU A 292 -4.66 -3.70 12.37
C LEU A 292 -3.58 -4.77 12.20
N GLN A 293 -3.52 -5.42 11.03
CA GLN A 293 -2.49 -6.41 10.72
C GLN A 293 -1.08 -5.81 10.72
N LYS A 294 -0.90 -4.63 10.11
CA LYS A 294 0.38 -3.92 10.12
C LYS A 294 0.81 -3.56 11.56
N GLY A 295 -0.12 -3.13 12.40
CA GLY A 295 0.14 -2.87 13.81
C GLY A 295 0.66 -4.13 14.53
N ILE A 296 -0.10 -5.23 14.45
CA ILE A 296 0.26 -6.53 15.06
C ILE A 296 1.63 -7.03 14.58
N ALA A 297 1.92 -6.88 13.28
CA ALA A 297 3.20 -7.30 12.70
C ALA A 297 4.41 -6.57 13.30
N SER A 298 4.23 -5.31 13.69
CA SER A 298 5.30 -4.42 14.15
C SER A 298 5.57 -4.45 15.66
N TRP A 299 4.66 -5.02 16.46
CA TRP A 299 4.70 -4.92 17.92
C TRP A 299 5.36 -6.14 18.57
N PRO A 300 6.50 -6.00 19.26
CA PRO A 300 7.23 -7.12 19.88
C PRO A 300 6.51 -7.78 21.06
N GLU A 301 5.47 -7.14 21.61
CA GLU A 301 4.67 -7.66 22.71
C GLU A 301 3.80 -8.86 22.29
N PHE A 302 3.54 -9.02 20.99
CA PHE A 302 2.84 -10.17 20.44
C PHE A 302 3.80 -11.29 20.06
N ASN A 303 3.33 -12.53 20.19
CA ASN A 303 4.15 -13.70 19.88
C ASN A 303 4.50 -13.76 18.38
N ALA A 304 5.63 -14.40 18.07
CA ALA A 304 6.18 -14.47 16.73
C ALA A 304 5.20 -15.06 15.70
N GLU A 305 4.38 -16.04 16.09
CA GLU A 305 3.37 -16.62 15.19
C GLU A 305 2.31 -15.60 14.78
N SER A 306 1.81 -14.79 15.72
CA SER A 306 0.85 -13.72 15.46
C SER A 306 1.45 -12.60 14.61
N GLN A 307 2.70 -12.23 14.89
CA GLN A 307 3.43 -11.22 14.11
C GLN A 307 3.60 -11.68 12.65
N MET A 308 4.05 -12.92 12.43
CA MET A 308 4.21 -13.49 11.08
C MET A 308 2.88 -13.61 10.34
N ALA A 309 1.82 -14.10 11.01
CA ALA A 309 0.46 -14.19 10.45
C ALA A 309 -0.07 -12.83 10.00
N ALA A 310 0.06 -11.82 10.84
CA ALA A 310 -0.38 -10.47 10.53
C ALA A 310 0.48 -9.84 9.42
N ALA A 311 1.81 -9.99 9.48
CA ALA A 311 2.72 -9.48 8.48
C ALA A 311 2.48 -10.08 7.10
N ARG A 312 2.19 -11.39 7.03
CA ARG A 312 1.91 -12.08 5.76
C ARG A 312 0.69 -11.49 5.06
N LYS A 313 -0.38 -11.25 5.81
CA LYS A 313 -1.62 -10.68 5.28
C LYS A 313 -1.46 -9.21 4.90
N ALA A 314 -0.79 -8.44 5.74
CA ALA A 314 -0.48 -7.05 5.43
C ALA A 314 0.43 -6.94 4.20
N GLU A 315 1.39 -7.86 4.00
CA GLU A 315 2.21 -7.91 2.77
C GLU A 315 1.37 -8.24 1.55
N ALA A 316 0.46 -9.20 1.66
CA ALA A 316 -0.45 -9.57 0.57
C ALA A 316 -1.37 -8.40 0.18
N ALA A 317 -1.79 -7.60 1.16
CA ALA A 317 -2.57 -6.39 0.97
C ALA A 317 -1.74 -5.17 0.55
N GLY A 318 -0.41 -5.29 0.37
CA GLY A 318 0.49 -4.19 0.00
C GLY A 318 0.89 -3.24 1.14
N ALA A 319 0.30 -3.40 2.32
CA ALA A 319 0.53 -2.57 3.51
C ALA A 319 1.90 -2.76 4.19
N VAL A 320 2.54 -3.92 3.99
CA VAL A 320 3.85 -4.27 4.55
C VAL A 320 4.82 -4.67 3.44
N SER A 321 6.10 -4.32 3.59
CA SER A 321 7.15 -4.69 2.64
C SER A 321 7.51 -6.17 2.76
N SER A 322 7.91 -6.82 1.66
CA SER A 322 8.38 -8.20 1.73
C SER A 322 9.68 -8.33 2.55
N ASP A 323 10.46 -7.24 2.70
CA ASP A 323 11.64 -7.20 3.57
C ASP A 323 11.28 -7.33 5.06
N GLU A 324 10.20 -6.68 5.48
CA GLU A 324 9.72 -6.75 6.85
C GLU A 324 9.21 -8.14 7.20
N LEU A 325 8.47 -8.77 6.29
CA LEU A 325 8.08 -10.18 6.43
C LEU A 325 9.29 -11.11 6.51
N ARG A 326 10.32 -10.90 5.67
CA ARG A 326 11.58 -11.66 5.74
C ARG A 326 12.28 -11.50 7.09
N ARG A 327 12.33 -10.29 7.65
CA ARG A 327 12.93 -10.06 8.98
C ARG A 327 12.25 -10.88 10.06
N LEU A 328 10.92 -10.99 10.04
CA LEU A 328 10.17 -11.83 10.97
C LEU A 328 10.45 -13.32 10.75
N TYR A 329 10.51 -13.78 9.50
CA TYR A 329 10.86 -15.17 9.18
C TYR A 329 12.32 -15.51 9.54
N ASP A 330 13.24 -14.55 9.44
CA ASP A 330 14.62 -14.70 9.85
C ASP A 330 14.77 -14.76 11.37
N ALA A 331 13.92 -14.05 12.12
CA ALA A 331 13.89 -14.12 13.58
C ALA A 331 13.22 -15.39 14.12
N ALA A 332 12.44 -16.11 13.29
CA ALA A 332 11.75 -17.32 13.71
C ALA A 332 12.74 -18.46 14.04
N GLU A 333 12.55 -19.07 15.21
CA GLU A 333 13.38 -20.17 15.69
C GLU A 333 12.90 -21.53 15.18
N PHE A 334 13.84 -22.31 14.65
CA PHE A 334 13.67 -23.67 14.17
C PHE A 334 14.82 -24.55 14.67
N SER A 335 14.50 -25.78 15.05
CA SER A 335 15.49 -26.81 15.38
C SER A 335 16.24 -27.29 14.13
N GLU A 336 17.45 -27.83 14.33
CA GLU A 336 18.24 -28.43 13.23
C GLU A 336 17.47 -29.56 12.52
N LYS A 337 16.61 -30.27 13.25
CA LYS A 337 15.76 -31.31 12.68
C LYS A 337 14.73 -30.73 11.71
N GLU A 338 14.08 -29.63 12.06
CA GLU A 338 13.15 -28.92 11.17
C GLU A 338 13.90 -28.34 9.95
N LEU A 339 15.11 -27.81 10.16
CA LEU A 339 15.97 -27.26 9.11
C LEU A 339 16.70 -28.32 8.27
N SER A 340 16.43 -29.61 8.46
CA SER A 340 17.00 -30.71 7.67
C SER A 340 16.44 -30.77 6.24
N GLY A 341 15.27 -30.17 6.02
CA GLY A 341 14.55 -30.25 4.75
C GLY A 341 13.76 -31.56 4.54
N ASP A 342 13.67 -32.43 5.55
CA ASP A 342 12.78 -33.60 5.55
C ASP A 342 11.32 -33.15 5.40
N GLU A 343 10.65 -33.66 4.36
CA GLU A 343 9.27 -33.33 4.06
C GLU A 343 8.31 -33.66 5.21
N LYS A 344 8.58 -34.71 5.99
CA LYS A 344 7.77 -35.05 7.16
C LYS A 344 7.85 -33.99 8.25
N GLU A 345 9.02 -33.37 8.44
CA GLU A 345 9.18 -32.31 9.44
C GLU A 345 8.58 -31.00 8.94
N ILE A 346 8.69 -30.70 7.64
CA ILE A 346 8.02 -29.56 7.00
C ILE A 346 6.49 -29.67 7.16
N MET A 347 5.92 -30.84 6.88
CA MET A 347 4.48 -31.08 6.92
C MET A 347 3.86 -31.06 8.33
N LYS A 348 4.68 -31.19 9.39
CA LYS A 348 4.22 -31.01 10.77
C LYS A 348 3.95 -29.54 11.10
N GLN A 349 4.66 -28.63 10.45
CA GLN A 349 4.44 -27.20 10.63
C GLN A 349 3.15 -26.78 9.92
N LYS A 350 2.47 -25.80 10.50
CA LYS A 350 1.21 -25.26 9.98
C LYS A 350 1.33 -23.75 9.78
N GLY A 351 0.40 -23.20 9.00
CA GLY A 351 0.25 -21.77 8.78
C GLY A 351 1.57 -21.08 8.42
N GLU A 352 1.78 -19.91 8.99
CA GLU A 352 2.96 -19.09 8.70
C GLU A 352 4.27 -19.68 9.21
N ARG A 353 4.26 -20.51 10.26
CA ARG A 353 5.47 -21.18 10.71
C ARG A 353 6.02 -22.12 9.62
N ARG A 354 5.15 -22.76 8.84
CA ARG A 354 5.55 -23.56 7.67
C ARG A 354 6.12 -22.68 6.56
N ALA A 355 5.50 -21.55 6.26
CA ALA A 355 5.97 -20.62 5.24
C ALA A 355 7.37 -20.06 5.58
N ALA A 356 7.57 -19.65 6.84
CA ALA A 356 8.85 -19.22 7.36
C ALA A 356 9.92 -20.32 7.27
N LEU A 357 9.57 -21.57 7.61
CA LEU A 357 10.49 -22.72 7.46
C LEU A 357 10.92 -22.92 6.01
N LEU A 358 9.98 -22.89 5.05
CA LEU A 358 10.27 -23.07 3.63
C LEU A 358 11.21 -21.98 3.10
N TYR A 359 11.01 -20.72 3.51
CA TYR A 359 11.91 -19.62 3.18
C TYR A 359 13.31 -19.83 3.76
N ARG A 360 13.41 -20.20 5.05
CA ARG A 360 14.69 -20.49 5.72
C ARG A 360 15.44 -21.64 5.07
N LEU A 361 14.73 -22.67 4.62
CA LEU A 361 15.31 -23.80 3.89
C LEU A 361 15.89 -23.36 2.54
N ALA A 362 15.23 -22.46 1.81
CA ALA A 362 15.78 -21.89 0.57
C ALA A 362 17.05 -21.08 0.83
N LYS A 363 17.02 -20.22 1.86
CA LYS A 363 18.15 -19.37 2.25
C LYS A 363 19.38 -20.16 2.73
N ARG A 364 19.17 -21.32 3.37
CA ARG A 364 20.24 -22.18 3.93
C ARG A 364 21.04 -22.94 2.87
N GLN A 365 20.55 -23.06 1.62
CA GLN A 365 21.21 -23.91 0.62
C GLN A 365 22.63 -23.43 0.30
N ASP A 366 23.58 -24.37 0.32
CA ASP A 366 25.01 -24.12 0.11
C ASP A 366 25.36 -23.87 -1.36
N SER A 367 24.68 -24.55 -2.30
CA SER A 367 24.88 -24.37 -3.74
C SER A 367 23.76 -23.54 -4.37
N VAL A 368 24.11 -22.84 -5.46
CA VAL A 368 23.15 -22.03 -6.23
C VAL A 368 22.09 -22.90 -6.91
N GLU A 369 22.45 -24.12 -7.34
CA GLU A 369 21.54 -25.10 -7.92
C GLU A 369 20.50 -25.57 -6.90
N ALA A 370 20.93 -26.01 -5.71
CA ALA A 370 20.04 -26.48 -4.66
C ALA A 370 19.11 -25.37 -4.17
N ARG A 371 19.61 -24.12 -4.14
CA ARG A 371 18.80 -22.94 -3.86
C ARG A 371 17.70 -22.74 -4.91
N ALA A 372 18.05 -22.75 -6.20
CA ALA A 372 17.08 -22.61 -7.29
C ALA A 372 16.01 -23.71 -7.24
N GLU A 373 16.41 -24.97 -7.03
CA GLU A 373 15.50 -26.11 -6.89
C GLU A 373 14.56 -25.96 -5.69
N ARG A 374 15.08 -25.52 -4.53
CA ARG A 374 14.27 -25.29 -3.33
C ARG A 374 13.27 -24.15 -3.56
N ILE A 375 13.67 -23.05 -4.20
CA ILE A 375 12.77 -21.94 -4.55
C ILE A 375 11.68 -22.44 -5.49
N ALA A 376 12.02 -23.15 -6.57
CA ALA A 376 11.05 -23.71 -7.51
C ALA A 376 10.05 -24.65 -6.80
N LYS A 377 10.52 -25.51 -5.90
CA LYS A 377 9.65 -26.39 -5.10
C LYS A 377 8.72 -25.61 -4.17
N ASN A 378 9.23 -24.57 -3.50
CA ASN A 378 8.42 -23.72 -2.62
C ASN A 378 7.29 -23.02 -3.39
N LEU A 379 7.59 -22.51 -4.59
CA LEU A 379 6.59 -21.83 -5.44
C LEU A 379 5.57 -22.81 -6.02
N GLY A 380 5.99 -24.02 -6.40
CA GLY A 380 5.07 -25.07 -6.85
C GLY A 380 4.02 -25.44 -5.80
N GLY A 381 4.35 -25.33 -4.51
CA GLY A 381 3.41 -25.52 -3.39
C GLY A 381 2.49 -24.34 -3.11
N ALA A 382 2.76 -23.15 -3.66
CA ALA A 382 1.99 -21.92 -3.39
C ALA A 382 0.70 -21.80 -4.23
N GLY A 383 0.54 -22.62 -5.26
CA GLY A 383 -0.63 -22.56 -6.16
C GLY A 383 -0.59 -21.36 -7.11
N SER A 384 -1.75 -20.79 -7.43
CA SER A 384 -1.93 -19.61 -8.29
C SER A 384 -2.52 -18.42 -7.53
N GLY A 385 -2.57 -17.25 -8.16
CA GLY A 385 -3.17 -16.03 -7.63
C GLY A 385 -2.23 -15.24 -6.70
N ASN A 386 -2.80 -14.46 -5.79
CA ASN A 386 -2.02 -13.53 -4.94
C ASN A 386 -1.05 -14.24 -3.97
N GLY A 387 -1.37 -15.49 -3.60
CA GLY A 387 -0.48 -16.34 -2.81
C GLY A 387 0.85 -16.60 -3.53
N LEU A 388 0.80 -16.89 -4.83
CA LEU A 388 1.97 -17.10 -5.68
C LEU A 388 2.81 -15.83 -5.81
N LEU A 389 2.17 -14.68 -6.09
CA LEU A 389 2.88 -13.40 -6.21
C LEU A 389 3.67 -13.07 -4.95
N ALA A 390 3.05 -13.22 -3.78
CA ALA A 390 3.72 -12.95 -2.53
C ALA A 390 4.85 -13.95 -2.22
N ALA A 391 4.67 -15.23 -2.56
CA ALA A 391 5.73 -16.23 -2.43
C ALA A 391 6.92 -15.90 -3.36
N MET A 392 6.67 -15.42 -4.58
CA MET A 392 7.72 -14.95 -5.50
C MET A 392 8.49 -13.76 -4.89
N ARG A 393 7.78 -12.72 -4.44
CA ARG A 393 8.41 -11.54 -3.82
C ARG A 393 9.22 -11.86 -2.57
N LEU A 394 8.77 -12.83 -1.78
CA LEU A 394 9.49 -13.32 -0.61
C LEU A 394 10.87 -13.87 -0.99
N HIS A 395 10.96 -14.62 -2.09
CA HIS A 395 12.20 -15.29 -2.55
C HIS A 395 13.05 -14.45 -3.50
N ALA A 396 12.57 -13.31 -4.00
CA ALA A 396 13.28 -12.52 -5.01
C ALA A 396 14.74 -12.16 -4.64
N PRO A 397 15.08 -11.73 -3.42
CA PRO A 397 16.49 -11.46 -3.07
C PRO A 397 17.39 -12.70 -3.16
N LEU A 398 16.84 -13.90 -2.88
CA LEU A 398 17.60 -15.15 -3.02
C LEU A 398 17.85 -15.50 -4.49
N VAL A 399 16.99 -15.05 -5.40
CA VAL A 399 17.18 -15.19 -6.86
C VAL A 399 18.20 -14.17 -7.38
N GLU A 400 18.25 -12.96 -6.82
CA GLU A 400 19.28 -11.96 -7.15
C GLU A 400 20.70 -12.46 -6.83
N GLU A 401 20.85 -13.36 -5.86
CA GLU A 401 22.13 -14.02 -5.52
C GLU A 401 22.52 -15.16 -6.46
N ILE A 402 21.62 -15.61 -7.35
CA ILE A 402 21.91 -16.68 -8.31
C ILE A 402 22.42 -16.04 -9.61
N PRO A 403 23.66 -16.31 -10.04
CA PRO A 403 24.17 -15.78 -11.29
C PRO A 403 23.44 -16.41 -12.48
N PRO A 404 22.92 -15.60 -13.43
CA PRO A 404 22.39 -16.11 -14.69
C PRO A 404 23.48 -16.86 -15.47
N GLY A 405 23.15 -18.02 -16.01
CA GLY A 405 24.13 -18.87 -16.70
C GLY A 405 23.47 -20.00 -17.48
N SER A 406 24.20 -20.61 -18.40
CA SER A 406 23.70 -21.73 -19.23
C SER A 406 23.29 -22.94 -18.39
N THR A 407 23.98 -23.20 -17.27
CA THR A 407 23.60 -24.25 -16.30
C THR A 407 22.27 -23.95 -15.58
N MET A 408 21.85 -22.69 -15.56
CA MET A 408 20.60 -22.22 -14.95
C MET A 408 19.50 -21.89 -15.98
N ALA A 409 19.68 -22.26 -17.25
CA ALA A 409 18.69 -22.00 -18.31
C ALA A 409 17.29 -22.56 -17.98
N TRP A 410 17.24 -23.71 -17.28
CA TRP A 410 15.98 -24.32 -16.83
C TRP A 410 15.20 -23.44 -15.83
N PHE A 411 15.90 -22.63 -15.03
CA PHE A 411 15.31 -21.77 -14.00
C PHE A 411 14.99 -20.37 -14.51
N ALA A 412 15.55 -19.96 -15.66
CA ALA A 412 15.43 -18.60 -16.19
C ALA A 412 13.96 -18.10 -16.30
N PRO A 413 12.98 -18.86 -16.81
CA PRO A 413 11.59 -18.38 -16.86
C PRO A 413 10.99 -18.12 -15.47
N SER A 414 11.38 -18.91 -14.46
CA SER A 414 10.94 -18.71 -13.07
C SER A 414 11.65 -17.50 -12.46
N ALA A 415 12.95 -17.36 -12.68
CA ALA A 415 13.74 -16.22 -12.20
C ALA A 415 13.19 -14.90 -12.72
N VAL A 416 12.86 -14.80 -14.02
CA VAL A 416 12.26 -13.59 -14.59
C VAL A 416 10.94 -13.27 -13.91
N ARG A 417 10.01 -14.22 -13.79
CA ARG A 417 8.71 -13.99 -13.12
C ARG A 417 8.86 -13.57 -11.67
N ILE A 418 9.78 -14.20 -10.93
CA ILE A 418 10.05 -13.87 -9.53
C ILE A 418 10.54 -12.43 -9.38
N LEU A 419 11.49 -12.03 -10.21
CA LEU A 419 12.08 -10.69 -10.18
C LEU A 419 11.06 -9.63 -10.63
N LEU A 420 10.26 -9.90 -11.66
CA LEU A 420 9.18 -9.01 -12.09
C LEU A 420 8.08 -8.86 -11.03
N ALA A 421 7.67 -9.95 -10.37
CA ALA A 421 6.71 -9.88 -9.25
C ALA A 421 7.23 -9.00 -8.09
N ALA A 422 8.55 -8.89 -7.94
CA ALA A 422 9.22 -8.04 -6.96
C ALA A 422 9.59 -6.63 -7.48
N GLY A 423 9.18 -6.26 -8.70
CA GLY A 423 9.51 -4.97 -9.32
C GLY A 423 10.99 -4.82 -9.70
N LYS A 424 11.75 -5.91 -9.75
CA LYS A 424 13.20 -5.95 -10.08
C LYS A 424 13.41 -6.15 -11.58
N GLU A 425 12.89 -5.22 -12.39
CA GLU A 425 12.88 -5.35 -13.85
C GLU A 425 14.29 -5.49 -14.44
N ASP A 426 15.25 -4.69 -13.99
CA ASP A 426 16.62 -4.73 -14.49
C ASP A 426 17.30 -6.08 -14.22
N LYS A 427 17.04 -6.65 -13.04
CA LYS A 427 17.51 -8.01 -12.71
C LYS A 427 16.81 -9.08 -13.52
N ALA A 428 15.51 -8.93 -13.77
CA ALA A 428 14.78 -9.84 -14.65
C ALA A 428 15.38 -9.86 -16.08
N LYS A 429 15.78 -8.70 -16.61
CA LYS A 429 16.41 -8.59 -17.94
C LYS A 429 17.71 -9.40 -18.06
N GLU A 430 18.50 -9.50 -17.00
CA GLU A 430 19.74 -10.30 -16.97
C GLU A 430 19.47 -11.80 -17.23
N TRP A 431 18.28 -12.30 -16.90
CA TRP A 431 17.89 -13.70 -17.07
C TRP A 431 17.31 -14.04 -18.45
N VAL A 432 16.78 -13.04 -19.17
CA VAL A 432 16.09 -13.24 -20.46
C VAL A 432 16.94 -14.00 -21.50
N PRO A 433 18.25 -13.70 -21.68
CA PRO A 433 19.06 -14.42 -22.67
C PRO A 433 19.17 -15.93 -22.43
N PHE A 434 19.02 -16.39 -21.18
CA PHE A 434 19.16 -17.79 -20.80
C PHE A 434 17.85 -18.58 -20.92
N ALA A 435 16.72 -17.88 -21.07
CA ALA A 435 15.46 -18.50 -21.46
C ALA A 435 15.39 -18.79 -22.97
N LYS A 436 16.20 -18.10 -23.79
CA LYS A 436 16.28 -18.29 -25.24
C LYS A 436 17.15 -19.51 -25.61
N PRO A 437 16.91 -20.16 -26.77
CA PRO A 437 17.80 -21.20 -27.29
C PRO A 437 19.22 -20.65 -27.46
N GLN A 438 20.21 -21.33 -26.88
CA GLN A 438 21.64 -21.00 -27.05
C GLN A 438 22.42 -22.21 -27.57
N GLY A 439 23.07 -22.06 -28.72
CA GLY A 439 23.88 -23.13 -29.32
C GLY A 439 23.08 -24.42 -29.56
N GLU A 440 23.62 -25.56 -29.11
CA GLU A 440 22.96 -26.88 -29.22
C GLU A 440 21.85 -27.11 -28.16
N VAL A 441 21.81 -26.32 -27.09
CA VAL A 441 20.79 -26.44 -26.03
C VAL A 441 19.53 -25.68 -26.45
N GLN A 442 18.55 -26.43 -26.96
CA GLN A 442 17.26 -25.88 -27.39
C GLN A 442 16.33 -25.66 -26.19
N ASN A 443 16.44 -24.51 -25.50
CA ASN A 443 15.44 -24.11 -24.48
C ASN A 443 14.18 -23.47 -25.11
N LYS A 444 13.62 -24.09 -26.16
CA LYS A 444 12.48 -23.56 -26.90
C LYS A 444 11.23 -23.41 -26.03
N ALA A 445 11.02 -24.33 -25.08
CA ALA A 445 9.93 -24.25 -24.13
C ALA A 445 10.09 -23.04 -23.17
N GLY A 446 11.30 -22.80 -22.66
CA GLY A 446 11.59 -21.64 -21.80
C GLY A 446 11.35 -20.31 -22.51
N GLU A 447 11.75 -20.20 -23.78
CA GLU A 447 11.51 -19.02 -24.61
C GLU A 447 10.01 -18.81 -24.85
N ALA A 448 9.31 -19.86 -25.29
CA ALA A 448 7.87 -19.81 -25.55
C ALA A 448 7.09 -19.37 -24.30
N LEU A 449 7.47 -19.88 -23.12
CA LEU A 449 6.90 -19.50 -21.83
C LEU A 449 7.18 -18.04 -21.42
N LEU A 450 8.21 -17.40 -21.96
CA LEU A 450 8.61 -16.06 -21.54
C LEU A 450 8.13 -14.95 -22.48
N LEU A 451 7.93 -15.26 -23.76
CA LEU A 451 7.52 -14.28 -24.79
C LEU A 451 6.26 -13.47 -24.41
N PRO A 452 5.16 -14.07 -23.89
CA PRO A 452 4.01 -13.30 -23.44
C PRO A 452 4.32 -12.29 -22.34
N ILE A 453 5.11 -12.68 -21.34
CA ILE A 453 5.51 -11.80 -20.25
C ILE A 453 6.32 -10.61 -20.79
N LEU A 454 7.28 -10.86 -21.68
CA LEU A 454 8.05 -9.80 -22.32
C LEU A 454 7.19 -8.89 -23.19
N ARG A 455 6.15 -9.43 -23.85
CA ARG A 455 5.22 -8.62 -24.64
C ARG A 455 4.38 -7.72 -23.76
N LEU A 456 3.86 -8.21 -22.63
CA LEU A 456 3.09 -7.40 -21.68
C LEU A 456 3.92 -6.24 -21.12
N MET A 457 5.23 -6.45 -20.95
CA MET A 457 6.22 -5.41 -20.61
C MET A 457 6.58 -4.45 -21.75
N ASP A 458 6.05 -4.66 -22.97
CA ASP A 458 6.45 -3.93 -24.18
C ASP A 458 7.93 -4.13 -24.59
N ALA A 459 8.58 -5.20 -24.09
CA ALA A 459 10.00 -5.47 -24.31
C ALA A 459 10.29 -6.20 -25.64
N VAL A 460 9.25 -6.70 -26.30
CA VAL A 460 9.32 -7.36 -27.62
C VAL A 460 8.16 -6.89 -28.52
N PRO A 461 8.31 -7.02 -29.85
CA PRO A 461 7.22 -6.75 -30.80
C PRO A 461 5.98 -7.60 -30.55
N ALA A 462 4.87 -7.23 -31.20
CA ALA A 462 3.61 -7.97 -31.16
C ALA A 462 3.81 -9.46 -31.49
N LEU A 463 3.11 -10.33 -30.75
CA LEU A 463 3.25 -11.78 -30.90
C LEU A 463 2.42 -12.28 -32.07
N GLU A 464 3.07 -12.88 -33.05
CA GLU A 464 2.40 -13.63 -34.12
C GLU A 464 1.72 -14.91 -33.60
N GLN A 465 0.79 -15.45 -34.39
CA GLN A 465 0.03 -16.67 -34.06
C GLN A 465 0.93 -17.82 -33.60
N ALA A 466 2.03 -18.09 -34.32
CA ALA A 466 2.95 -19.18 -33.99
C ALA A 466 3.58 -19.03 -32.60
N HIS A 467 3.84 -17.80 -32.13
CA HIS A 467 4.37 -17.57 -30.78
C HIS A 467 3.37 -17.99 -29.70
N LEU A 468 2.09 -17.67 -29.90
CA LEU A 468 1.01 -17.99 -28.97
C LEU A 468 0.68 -19.49 -28.98
N GLU A 469 0.75 -20.14 -30.14
CA GLU A 469 0.62 -21.60 -30.26
C GLU A 469 1.77 -22.31 -29.53
N ASN A 470 3.01 -21.88 -29.76
CA ASN A 470 4.19 -22.42 -29.08
C ASN A 470 4.12 -22.21 -27.56
N TRP A 471 3.64 -21.04 -27.09
CA TRP A 471 3.45 -20.78 -25.67
C TRP A 471 2.44 -21.76 -25.06
N ARG A 472 1.30 -21.97 -25.71
CA ARG A 472 0.28 -22.91 -25.23
C ARG A 472 0.80 -24.34 -25.17
N ASP A 473 1.55 -24.76 -26.20
CA ASP A 473 2.13 -26.10 -26.25
C ASP A 473 3.21 -26.30 -25.17
N ALA A 474 4.04 -25.28 -24.92
CA ALA A 474 5.02 -25.28 -23.83
C ALA A 474 4.36 -25.26 -22.44
N GLY A 475 3.16 -24.67 -22.34
CA GLY A 475 2.36 -24.56 -21.12
C GLY A 475 1.22 -25.59 -21.01
N LYS A 476 1.28 -26.74 -21.70
CA LYS A 476 0.16 -27.71 -21.75
C LYS A 476 -0.36 -28.20 -20.39
N ASP A 477 0.49 -28.17 -19.36
CA ASP A 477 0.15 -28.61 -17.99
C ASP A 477 -0.37 -27.46 -17.11
N MET A 478 -0.56 -26.27 -17.68
CA MET A 478 -1.09 -25.11 -16.96
C MET A 478 -2.60 -25.25 -16.68
N PRO A 479 -3.08 -24.75 -15.52
CA PRO A 479 -4.50 -24.60 -15.21
C PRO A 479 -5.36 -23.99 -16.34
N PRO A 480 -6.62 -24.42 -16.47
CA PRO A 480 -7.54 -23.91 -17.48
C PRO A 480 -7.81 -22.41 -17.33
N GLY A 481 -8.13 -21.73 -18.45
CA GLY A 481 -8.49 -20.31 -18.46
C GLY A 481 -7.33 -19.33 -18.59
N ARG A 482 -6.06 -19.79 -18.51
CA ARG A 482 -4.88 -18.93 -18.69
C ARG A 482 -4.74 -18.39 -20.11
N ALA A 483 -5.05 -19.20 -21.12
CA ALA A 483 -5.00 -18.75 -22.51
C ALA A 483 -6.05 -17.64 -22.77
N ALA A 484 -7.29 -17.83 -22.31
CA ALA A 484 -8.31 -16.79 -22.35
C ALA A 484 -7.88 -15.50 -21.63
N LEU A 485 -7.27 -15.61 -20.44
CA LEU A 485 -6.71 -14.45 -19.74
C LEU A 485 -5.62 -13.77 -20.58
N LEU A 486 -4.60 -14.51 -21.03
CA LEU A 486 -3.49 -13.95 -21.81
C LEU A 486 -4.00 -13.24 -23.06
N PHE A 487 -4.87 -13.88 -23.83
CA PHE A 487 -5.41 -13.31 -25.06
C PHE A 487 -6.21 -12.04 -24.78
N GLY A 488 -7.05 -12.05 -23.75
CA GLY A 488 -7.77 -10.86 -23.32
C GLY A 488 -6.84 -9.72 -22.88
N LEU A 489 -5.76 -10.02 -22.14
CA LEU A 489 -4.77 -9.03 -21.73
C LEU A 489 -4.05 -8.40 -22.92
N LEU A 490 -3.63 -9.22 -23.90
CA LEU A 490 -3.01 -8.75 -25.14
C LEU A 490 -3.95 -7.82 -25.90
N GLU A 491 -5.20 -8.23 -26.13
CA GLU A 491 -6.20 -7.40 -26.82
C GLU A 491 -6.52 -6.11 -26.05
N ALA A 492 -6.61 -6.16 -24.73
CA ALA A 492 -6.81 -4.98 -23.88
C ALA A 492 -5.65 -3.98 -23.98
N LEU A 493 -4.42 -4.48 -24.16
CA LEU A 493 -3.24 -3.67 -24.43
C LEU A 493 -3.07 -3.30 -25.91
N GLY A 494 -4.00 -3.69 -26.78
CA GLY A 494 -4.03 -3.32 -28.20
C GLY A 494 -3.30 -4.29 -29.14
N ASP A 495 -2.94 -5.48 -28.67
CA ASP A 495 -2.35 -6.53 -29.50
C ASP A 495 -3.46 -7.46 -30.02
N PRO A 496 -3.71 -7.51 -31.33
CA PRO A 496 -4.76 -8.35 -31.88
C PRO A 496 -4.42 -9.83 -31.72
N VAL A 497 -5.37 -10.62 -31.22
CA VAL A 497 -5.26 -12.08 -31.15
C VAL A 497 -6.13 -12.71 -32.25
N PRO A 498 -5.56 -13.56 -33.13
CA PRO A 498 -6.33 -14.22 -34.18
C PRO A 498 -7.53 -15.01 -33.63
N SER A 499 -8.70 -14.87 -34.26
CA SER A 499 -9.93 -15.52 -33.79
C SER A 499 -9.85 -17.04 -33.74
N GLN A 500 -8.98 -17.66 -34.55
CA GLN A 500 -8.73 -19.11 -34.52
C GLN A 500 -8.15 -19.58 -33.19
N LEU A 501 -7.35 -18.74 -32.50
CA LEU A 501 -6.84 -19.07 -31.17
C LEU A 501 -7.96 -19.04 -30.14
N TRP A 502 -8.90 -18.10 -30.25
CA TRP A 502 -10.08 -18.05 -29.37
C TRP A 502 -11.00 -19.29 -29.52
N LEU A 503 -11.02 -19.93 -30.69
CA LEU A 503 -11.79 -21.17 -30.88
C LEU A 503 -11.29 -22.31 -29.96
N THR A 504 -10.02 -22.30 -29.55
CA THR A 504 -9.50 -23.32 -28.64
C THR A 504 -10.01 -23.17 -27.21
N GLU A 505 -10.48 -21.96 -26.87
CA GLU A 505 -11.06 -21.65 -25.55
C GLU A 505 -12.59 -21.80 -25.52
N SER A 506 -13.21 -22.28 -26.61
CA SER A 506 -14.68 -22.37 -26.73
C SER A 506 -15.38 -23.26 -25.70
N SER A 507 -14.65 -24.21 -25.11
CA SER A 507 -15.15 -25.08 -24.03
C SER A 507 -14.66 -24.69 -22.63
N ALA A 508 -13.81 -23.67 -22.54
CA ALA A 508 -13.29 -23.18 -21.28
C ALA A 508 -14.42 -22.54 -20.47
N LYS A 509 -14.69 -23.10 -19.29
CA LYS A 509 -15.62 -22.50 -18.33
C LYS A 509 -14.84 -21.61 -17.40
N ALA A 510 -15.08 -20.30 -17.49
CA ALA A 510 -14.68 -19.38 -16.44
C ALA A 510 -15.72 -19.43 -15.32
N GLU A 511 -15.27 -19.32 -14.07
CA GLU A 511 -16.19 -19.02 -12.97
C GLU A 511 -16.89 -17.69 -13.24
N ALA A 512 -18.17 -17.62 -12.88
CA ALA A 512 -18.96 -16.41 -13.03
C ALA A 512 -18.30 -15.27 -12.26
N ALA A 513 -18.01 -14.17 -12.96
CA ALA A 513 -17.50 -12.97 -12.33
C ALA A 513 -18.54 -12.43 -11.33
N ASN A 514 -18.17 -12.35 -10.05
CA ASN A 514 -19.02 -11.74 -9.04
C ASN A 514 -18.78 -10.22 -8.98
N ILE A 515 -19.20 -9.51 -10.03
CA ILE A 515 -19.09 -8.04 -10.08
C ILE A 515 -20.47 -7.42 -10.05
N PRO A 516 -20.71 -6.45 -9.14
CA PRO A 516 -21.95 -5.69 -9.14
C PRO A 516 -22.22 -5.01 -10.49
N PRO A 517 -23.44 -5.11 -11.06
CA PRO A 517 -23.75 -4.55 -12.38
C PRO A 517 -23.42 -3.06 -12.53
N ALA A 518 -23.57 -2.27 -11.46
CA ALA A 518 -23.25 -0.85 -11.47
C ALA A 518 -21.74 -0.60 -11.65
N ILE A 519 -20.88 -1.39 -11.00
CA ILE A 519 -19.42 -1.31 -11.17
C ILE A 519 -19.02 -1.71 -12.59
N TRP A 520 -19.60 -2.80 -13.12
CA TRP A 520 -19.34 -3.24 -14.48
C TRP A 520 -19.76 -2.20 -15.53
N HIS A 521 -20.93 -1.60 -15.35
CA HIS A 521 -21.40 -0.51 -16.22
C HIS A 521 -20.51 0.73 -16.11
N GLY A 522 -20.13 1.12 -14.89
CA GLY A 522 -19.24 2.24 -14.63
C GLY A 522 -17.86 2.06 -15.26
N LEU A 523 -17.29 0.85 -15.22
CA LEU A 523 -16.02 0.53 -15.86
C LEU A 523 -16.06 0.77 -17.38
N LYS A 524 -17.15 0.37 -18.05
CA LYS A 524 -17.34 0.60 -19.48
C LYS A 524 -17.52 2.08 -19.81
N GLN A 525 -18.35 2.79 -19.05
CA GLN A 525 -18.53 4.23 -19.23
C GLN A 525 -17.22 4.99 -19.02
N ALA A 526 -16.42 4.62 -18.02
CA ALA A 526 -15.13 5.24 -17.76
C ALA A 526 -14.19 5.13 -18.97
N ALA A 527 -14.17 3.96 -19.62
CA ALA A 527 -13.40 3.72 -20.82
C ALA A 527 -13.89 4.56 -22.02
N GLU A 528 -15.21 4.59 -22.24
CA GLU A 528 -15.84 5.38 -23.32
C GLU A 528 -15.58 6.89 -23.15
N ASN A 529 -15.70 7.38 -21.92
CA ASN A 529 -15.51 8.79 -21.56
C ASN A 529 -14.04 9.18 -21.40
N LYS A 530 -13.12 8.20 -21.42
CA LYS A 530 -11.67 8.40 -21.17
C LYS A 530 -11.40 9.13 -19.85
N SER A 531 -12.21 8.83 -18.82
CA SER A 531 -12.08 9.47 -17.51
C SER A 531 -11.08 8.71 -16.64
N SER A 532 -9.92 9.31 -16.36
CA SER A 532 -8.88 8.69 -15.53
C SER A 532 -9.37 8.40 -14.10
N GLY A 533 -10.12 9.32 -13.50
CA GLY A 533 -10.67 9.16 -12.15
C GLY A 533 -11.70 8.04 -12.05
N GLN A 534 -12.65 7.97 -12.99
CA GLN A 534 -13.62 6.88 -13.03
C GLN A 534 -12.94 5.55 -13.39
N ALA A 535 -11.98 5.54 -14.31
CA ALA A 535 -11.27 4.33 -14.70
C ALA A 535 -10.53 3.72 -13.51
N ALA A 536 -9.80 4.53 -12.74
CA ALA A 536 -9.15 4.08 -11.51
C ALA A 536 -10.15 3.60 -10.47
N LEU A 537 -11.21 4.37 -10.18
CA LEU A 537 -12.22 4.03 -9.18
C LEU A 537 -12.91 2.69 -9.49
N TYR A 538 -13.45 2.52 -10.70
CA TYR A 538 -14.14 1.29 -11.08
C TYR A 538 -13.20 0.12 -11.30
N ALA A 539 -11.96 0.34 -11.73
CA ALA A 539 -10.93 -0.70 -11.80
C ALA A 539 -10.68 -1.32 -10.41
N LEU A 540 -10.46 -0.49 -9.41
CA LEU A 540 -10.20 -0.92 -8.03
C LEU A 540 -11.40 -1.66 -7.44
N LEU A 541 -12.62 -1.18 -7.69
CA LEU A 541 -13.85 -1.84 -7.25
C LEU A 541 -14.13 -3.16 -7.98
N ALA A 542 -13.79 -3.26 -9.27
CA ALA A 542 -13.98 -4.48 -10.05
C ALA A 542 -13.00 -5.59 -9.65
N LEU A 543 -11.79 -5.23 -9.20
CA LEU A 543 -10.80 -6.17 -8.68
C LEU A 543 -11.04 -6.54 -7.22
N ASP A 544 -11.52 -5.59 -6.41
CA ASP A 544 -11.78 -5.73 -4.97
C ASP A 544 -10.55 -6.31 -4.21
N ALA A 545 -10.77 -6.94 -3.06
CA ALA A 545 -9.74 -7.64 -2.30
C ALA A 545 -9.18 -8.88 -3.02
N ALA A 546 -9.86 -9.37 -4.05
CA ALA A 546 -9.38 -10.49 -4.87
C ALA A 546 -8.17 -10.10 -5.74
N GLY A 547 -8.05 -8.83 -6.13
CA GLY A 547 -6.93 -8.36 -6.96
C GLY A 547 -6.85 -9.04 -8.34
N PRO A 548 -5.81 -8.72 -9.13
CA PRO A 548 -5.65 -9.27 -10.48
C PRO A 548 -5.43 -10.79 -10.52
N GLY A 549 -4.90 -11.40 -9.44
CA GLY A 549 -4.67 -12.84 -9.36
C GLY A 549 -5.88 -13.65 -8.92
N GLY A 550 -6.90 -13.02 -8.33
CA GLY A 550 -8.13 -13.67 -7.87
C GLY A 550 -9.38 -13.29 -8.68
N ALA A 551 -9.33 -12.19 -9.45
CA ALA A 551 -10.43 -11.77 -10.31
C ALA A 551 -10.63 -12.71 -11.52
N SER A 552 -11.85 -12.73 -12.05
CA SER A 552 -12.19 -13.58 -13.19
C SER A 552 -11.34 -13.23 -14.44
N PRO A 553 -10.90 -14.23 -15.23
CA PRO A 553 -10.16 -14.03 -16.48
C PRO A 553 -10.84 -13.12 -17.51
N ILE A 554 -12.15 -12.89 -17.39
CA ILE A 554 -12.93 -12.01 -18.26
C ILE A 554 -12.90 -10.56 -17.74
N VAL A 555 -12.76 -10.38 -16.43
CA VAL A 555 -12.81 -9.07 -15.77
C VAL A 555 -11.51 -8.31 -15.93
N VAL A 556 -10.39 -9.00 -15.69
CA VAL A 556 -9.07 -8.34 -15.68
C VAL A 556 -8.77 -7.65 -17.02
N PRO A 557 -9.02 -8.25 -18.19
CA PRO A 557 -8.90 -7.55 -19.47
C PRO A 557 -9.75 -6.28 -19.60
N GLU A 558 -10.99 -6.27 -19.11
CA GLU A 558 -11.84 -5.07 -19.14
C GLU A 558 -11.27 -3.97 -18.23
N VAL A 559 -10.74 -4.34 -17.07
CA VAL A 559 -10.07 -3.40 -16.17
C VAL A 559 -8.84 -2.79 -16.84
N VAL A 560 -7.98 -3.61 -17.45
CA VAL A 560 -6.81 -3.15 -18.21
C VAL A 560 -7.22 -2.20 -19.34
N ARG A 561 -8.29 -2.54 -20.07
CA ARG A 561 -8.81 -1.72 -21.17
C ARG A 561 -9.32 -0.36 -20.68
N ALA A 562 -10.05 -0.34 -19.57
CA ALA A 562 -10.58 0.90 -18.98
C ALA A 562 -9.46 1.80 -18.47
N LEU A 563 -8.46 1.25 -17.77
CA LEU A 563 -7.28 1.99 -17.33
C LEU A 563 -6.53 2.59 -18.52
N LYS A 564 -6.27 1.80 -19.56
CA LYS A 564 -5.62 2.28 -20.79
C LYS A 564 -6.42 3.38 -21.48
N ALA A 565 -7.74 3.20 -21.63
CA ALA A 565 -8.60 4.20 -22.25
C ALA A 565 -8.67 5.51 -21.44
N GLY A 566 -8.56 5.43 -20.11
CA GLY A 566 -8.44 6.57 -19.20
C GLY A 566 -7.05 7.22 -19.15
N GLY A 567 -6.09 6.80 -19.99
CA GLY A 567 -4.73 7.35 -20.03
C GLY A 567 -3.80 6.86 -18.92
N LEU A 568 -4.15 5.78 -18.23
CA LEU A 568 -3.36 5.14 -17.18
C LEU A 568 -2.56 3.95 -17.75
N ASP A 569 -1.85 4.15 -18.86
CA ASP A 569 -1.15 3.08 -19.61
C ASP A 569 -0.14 2.30 -18.78
N LYS A 570 0.60 2.98 -17.89
CA LYS A 570 1.56 2.34 -16.99
C LYS A 570 0.87 1.38 -16.02
N ASP A 571 -0.26 1.81 -15.45
CA ASP A 571 -1.06 1.01 -14.54
C ASP A 571 -1.72 -0.16 -15.26
N ALA A 572 -2.25 0.07 -16.47
CA ALA A 572 -2.82 -0.98 -17.30
C ALA A 572 -1.81 -2.10 -17.60
N ARG A 573 -0.57 -1.74 -17.99
CA ARG A 573 0.49 -2.71 -18.27
C ARG A 573 0.99 -3.41 -17.01
N ALA A 574 1.21 -2.68 -15.91
CA ALA A 574 1.62 -3.26 -14.64
C ALA A 574 0.58 -4.25 -14.11
N LEU A 575 -0.72 -3.91 -14.22
CA LEU A 575 -1.81 -4.78 -13.80
C LEU A 575 -1.90 -6.03 -14.68
N ALA A 576 -1.76 -5.89 -16.01
CA ALA A 576 -1.74 -7.02 -16.93
C ALA A 576 -0.57 -7.98 -16.63
N LEU A 577 0.61 -7.44 -16.38
CA LEU A 577 1.80 -8.22 -16.00
C LEU A 577 1.59 -8.95 -14.67
N GLU A 578 1.10 -8.26 -13.65
CA GLU A 578 0.85 -8.84 -12.33
C GLU A 578 -0.22 -9.96 -12.41
N ALA A 579 -1.30 -9.75 -13.19
CA ALA A 579 -2.32 -10.76 -13.45
C ALA A 579 -1.75 -12.00 -14.15
N ALA A 580 -0.93 -11.80 -15.19
CA ALA A 580 -0.32 -12.89 -15.93
C ALA A 580 0.60 -13.73 -15.03
N ILE A 581 1.47 -13.08 -14.26
CA ILE A 581 2.38 -13.78 -13.34
C ILE A 581 1.59 -14.51 -12.23
N ALA A 582 0.55 -13.89 -11.68
CA ALA A 582 -0.31 -14.52 -10.67
C ALA A 582 -1.04 -15.75 -11.23
N ALA A 583 -1.46 -15.67 -12.49
CA ALA A 583 -2.02 -16.79 -13.21
C ALA A 583 -0.96 -17.84 -13.57
N GLY A 584 0.34 -17.57 -13.42
CA GLY A 584 1.43 -18.50 -13.77
C GLY A 584 1.72 -18.57 -15.27
N ILE A 585 1.35 -17.53 -16.02
CA ILE A 585 1.63 -17.34 -17.45
C ILE A 585 3.11 -17.03 -17.67
#